data_AF-A0A2D7G0V8-F1
#
_entry.id   AF-A0A2D7G0V8-F1
#
_cell.length_a   1.000
_cell.length_b   1.000
_cell.length_c   1.000
_cell.angle_alpha   90.00
_cell.angle_beta   90.00
_cell.angle_gamma   90.00
#
_symmetry.space_group_name_H-M   'P 1'
#
loop_
_entity.id
_entity.type
_entity.pdbx_description
1 polymer ?
#
loop_
_entity_poly.entity_id
_entity_poly.type
_entity_poly.pdbx_seq_one_letter_code
_entity_poly.pdbx_strand_id
1 'polypeptide(L)'
;MKYLIGFIFGVIITAVAYQSELGQSLEIDQEPAEIIDSVSDQISGKVEEIDYTFYENLYQSSVTVIKDAYDAPLKPQAASEKADQALLYYVQIGAFSTLENAQGFRAQAILEGYLSGDIFVDSGDGVHRVMMGPFAEQAEAALAVEWASSRNFSGLMIAKSS
;
A
#
# COMPACT_ATOMS: atom_id res chain seq x y z
N MET A 1 -19.13 -26.32 11.67
CA MET A 1 -18.08 -26.19 10.65
C MET A 1 -16.77 -25.50 11.11
N LYS A 2 -16.67 -25.00 12.36
CA LYS A 2 -15.44 -24.32 12.83
C LYS A 2 -14.41 -25.25 13.53
N TYR A 3 -14.79 -26.48 13.83
CA TYR A 3 -13.88 -27.50 14.40
C TYR A 3 -13.32 -28.48 13.36
N LEU A 4 -13.87 -28.48 12.13
CA LEU A 4 -13.44 -29.38 11.06
C LEU A 4 -12.10 -28.93 10.44
N ILE A 5 -11.92 -27.63 10.21
CA ILE A 5 -10.67 -27.06 9.66
C ILE A 5 -9.49 -27.27 10.64
N GLY A 6 -9.71 -27.07 11.94
CA GLY A 6 -8.68 -27.24 12.96
C GLY A 6 -8.27 -28.70 13.16
N PHE A 7 -9.21 -29.63 13.01
CA PHE A 7 -8.94 -31.07 13.04
C PHE A 7 -8.11 -31.51 11.82
N ILE A 8 -8.41 -31.02 10.63
CA ILE A 8 -7.67 -31.38 9.40
C ILE A 8 -6.23 -30.86 9.46
N PHE A 9 -6.01 -29.60 9.83
CA PHE A 9 -4.65 -29.06 9.96
C PHE A 9 -3.85 -29.73 11.09
N GLY A 10 -4.49 -30.05 12.21
CA GLY A 10 -3.86 -30.76 13.32
C GLY A 10 -3.41 -32.17 12.94
N VAL A 11 -4.22 -32.91 12.19
CA VAL A 11 -3.88 -34.27 11.71
C VAL A 11 -2.71 -34.23 10.72
N ILE A 12 -2.70 -33.27 9.79
CA ILE A 12 -1.63 -33.16 8.78
C ILE A 12 -0.29 -32.81 9.43
N ILE A 13 -0.26 -31.83 10.35
CA ILE A 13 0.98 -31.44 11.04
C ILE A 13 1.50 -32.56 11.95
N THR A 14 0.60 -33.28 12.63
CA THR A 14 0.99 -34.41 13.49
C THR A 14 1.49 -35.61 12.68
N ALA A 15 0.91 -35.86 11.49
CA ALA A 15 1.36 -36.94 10.61
C ALA A 15 2.75 -36.68 10.01
N VAL A 16 3.04 -35.44 9.61
CA VAL A 16 4.37 -35.06 9.08
C VAL A 16 5.45 -35.16 10.17
N ALA A 17 5.14 -34.76 11.41
CA ALA A 17 6.06 -34.90 12.54
C ALA A 17 6.34 -36.38 12.88
N TYR A 18 5.33 -37.25 12.80
CA TYR A 18 5.51 -38.70 13.01
C TYR A 18 6.32 -39.39 11.89
N GLN A 19 6.20 -38.94 10.65
CA GLN A 19 6.98 -39.50 9.53
C GLN A 19 8.45 -39.08 9.55
N SER A 20 8.76 -37.96 10.20
CA SER A 20 10.15 -37.49 10.34
C SER A 20 10.98 -38.37 11.28
N GLU A 21 10.34 -39.10 12.19
CA GLU A 21 10.99 -39.92 13.22
C GLU A 21 11.02 -41.43 12.89
N LEU A 22 10.19 -41.89 11.95
CA LEU A 22 10.31 -43.19 11.30
C LEU A 22 10.95 -42.99 9.93
N GLY A 23 12.29 -42.97 9.89
CA GLY A 23 13.11 -42.72 8.70
C GLY A 23 12.85 -43.65 7.52
N GLN A 24 11.74 -43.43 6.81
CA GLN A 24 11.42 -44.00 5.52
C GLN A 24 11.41 -42.87 4.50
N SER A 25 12.51 -42.79 3.75
CA SER A 25 12.57 -42.04 2.50
C SER A 25 11.40 -42.47 1.62
N LEU A 26 10.49 -41.55 1.31
CA LEU A 26 9.50 -41.77 0.25
C LEU A 26 10.25 -41.95 -1.07
N GLU A 27 10.36 -43.19 -1.54
CA GLU A 27 10.59 -43.48 -2.95
C GLU A 27 9.42 -42.90 -3.74
N ILE A 28 9.70 -41.84 -4.50
CA ILE A 28 8.79 -41.31 -5.51
C ILE A 28 8.88 -42.25 -6.71
N ASP A 29 8.08 -43.31 -6.70
CA ASP A 29 8.00 -44.29 -7.79
C ASP A 29 6.96 -43.86 -8.84
N GLN A 30 7.07 -42.61 -9.31
CA GLN A 30 6.30 -42.12 -10.45
C GLN A 30 7.21 -41.36 -11.40
N GLU A 31 7.41 -41.92 -12.60
CA GLU A 31 8.22 -41.33 -13.64
C GLU A 31 7.72 -39.90 -13.98
N PRO A 32 8.59 -38.88 -13.92
CA PRO A 32 8.22 -37.49 -14.20
C PRO A 32 7.90 -37.24 -15.69
N ALA A 33 8.02 -38.24 -16.56
CA ALA A 33 7.93 -38.08 -18.01
C ALA A 33 6.48 -37.91 -18.54
N GLU A 34 5.49 -38.64 -18.00
CA GLU A 34 4.11 -38.60 -18.52
C GLU A 34 3.37 -37.28 -18.19
N ILE A 35 3.73 -36.62 -17.08
CA ILE A 35 3.14 -35.33 -16.70
C ILE A 35 3.67 -34.20 -17.59
N ILE A 36 4.90 -34.31 -18.09
CA ILE A 36 5.51 -33.29 -18.95
C ILE A 36 4.97 -33.37 -20.38
N ASP A 37 4.72 -34.59 -20.89
CA ASP A 37 4.23 -34.82 -22.25
C ASP A 37 2.80 -34.28 -22.46
N SER A 38 1.92 -34.51 -21.48
CA SER A 38 0.53 -34.06 -21.51
C SER A 38 0.33 -32.54 -21.36
N VAL A 39 1.29 -31.85 -20.73
CA VAL A 39 1.31 -30.37 -20.62
C VAL A 39 1.93 -29.74 -21.87
N SER A 40 2.91 -30.39 -22.49
CA SER A 40 3.58 -29.91 -23.72
C SER A 40 2.62 -29.85 -24.91
N ASP A 41 1.80 -30.88 -25.11
CA ASP A 41 0.83 -30.94 -26.22
C ASP A 41 -0.29 -29.90 -26.11
N GLN A 42 -0.68 -29.52 -24.88
CA GLN A 42 -1.69 -28.47 -24.67
C GLN A 42 -1.18 -27.05 -24.93
N ILE A 43 0.13 -26.83 -24.88
CA ILE A 43 0.76 -25.51 -25.10
C ILE A 43 1.17 -25.33 -26.58
N SER A 44 1.51 -26.42 -27.28
CA SER A 44 2.06 -26.38 -28.63
C SER A 44 1.05 -26.02 -29.75
N GLY A 45 -0.25 -26.17 -29.50
CA GLY A 45 -1.27 -26.09 -30.56
C GLY A 45 -1.76 -24.69 -30.94
N LYS A 46 -1.39 -23.61 -30.23
CA LYS A 46 -2.06 -22.30 -30.43
C LYS A 46 -1.28 -21.05 -29.99
N VAL A 47 0.04 -21.06 -30.14
CA VAL A 47 0.82 -19.82 -30.04
C VAL A 47 0.76 -19.16 -31.41
N GLU A 48 -0.20 -18.24 -31.61
CA GLU A 48 -0.14 -17.31 -32.73
C GLU A 48 1.20 -16.56 -32.64
N GLU A 49 1.98 -16.64 -33.71
CA GLU A 49 3.29 -16.00 -33.83
C GLU A 49 3.14 -14.52 -33.49
N ILE A 50 3.97 -14.03 -32.55
CA ILE A 50 3.91 -12.64 -32.10
C ILE A 50 4.24 -11.76 -33.31
N ASP A 51 3.24 -11.02 -33.79
CA ASP A 51 3.41 -10.07 -34.88
C ASP A 51 4.22 -8.86 -34.38
N TYR A 52 5.51 -8.84 -34.71
CA TYR A 52 6.45 -7.77 -34.35
C TYR A 52 6.33 -6.53 -35.27
N THR A 53 5.21 -6.32 -35.96
CA THR A 53 4.96 -5.11 -36.78
C THR A 53 4.54 -3.89 -35.96
N PHE A 54 4.70 -3.94 -34.62
CA PHE A 54 4.45 -2.81 -33.73
C PHE A 54 5.05 -1.50 -34.26
N TYR A 55 6.33 -1.51 -34.66
CA TYR A 55 7.04 -0.32 -35.15
C TYR A 55 6.59 0.17 -36.54
N GLU A 56 6.05 -0.72 -37.37
CA GLU A 56 5.53 -0.38 -38.70
C GLU A 56 4.17 0.33 -38.61
N ASN A 57 3.36 -0.04 -37.60
CA ASN A 57 2.01 0.51 -37.41
C ASN A 57 1.98 1.73 -36.46
N LEU A 58 3.11 2.15 -35.88
CA LEU A 58 3.17 3.33 -35.02
C LEU A 58 2.64 4.58 -35.72
N TYR A 59 3.05 4.82 -36.97
CA TYR A 59 2.63 5.99 -37.74
C TYR A 59 1.13 6.03 -38.04
N GLN A 60 0.46 4.87 -38.02
CA GLN A 60 -0.98 4.78 -38.27
C GLN A 60 -1.81 5.00 -37.00
N SER A 61 -1.20 4.93 -35.82
CA SER A 61 -1.86 5.23 -34.56
C SER A 61 -1.84 6.73 -34.28
N SER A 62 -2.76 7.47 -34.91
CA SER A 62 -2.98 8.87 -34.56
C SER A 62 -3.70 8.95 -33.20
N VAL A 63 -2.97 9.28 -32.14
CA VAL A 63 -3.56 9.65 -30.84
C VAL A 63 -4.15 11.05 -30.98
N THR A 64 -5.47 11.15 -30.93
CA THR A 64 -6.14 12.47 -30.95
C THR A 64 -5.83 13.17 -29.63
N VAL A 65 -4.92 14.15 -29.66
CA VAL A 65 -4.61 14.98 -28.49
C VAL A 65 -5.76 15.98 -28.31
N ILE A 66 -6.58 15.76 -27.28
CA ILE A 66 -7.53 16.77 -26.82
C ILE A 66 -6.69 17.95 -26.33
N LYS A 67 -6.76 19.09 -27.02
CA LYS A 67 -5.93 20.29 -26.78
C LYS A 67 -5.97 20.80 -25.34
N ASP A 68 -7.01 20.44 -24.59
CA ASP A 68 -7.24 20.91 -23.22
C ASP A 68 -7.12 19.80 -22.15
N ALA A 69 -6.76 18.56 -22.53
CA ALA A 69 -6.60 17.46 -21.57
C ALA A 69 -5.45 17.71 -20.58
N TYR A 70 -4.44 18.48 -20.99
CA TYR A 70 -3.33 18.89 -20.14
C TYR A 70 -3.66 20.07 -19.21
N ASP A 71 -4.76 20.79 -19.46
CA ASP A 71 -5.21 21.92 -18.62
C ASP A 71 -6.19 21.48 -17.51
N ALA A 72 -6.74 20.27 -17.61
CA ALA A 72 -7.63 19.68 -16.60
C ALA A 72 -7.05 19.63 -15.17
N PRO A 73 -5.75 19.33 -14.93
CA PRO A 73 -5.19 19.36 -13.57
C PRO A 73 -4.77 20.77 -13.10
N LEU A 74 -4.80 21.78 -13.97
CA LEU A 74 -4.35 23.15 -13.65
C LEU A 74 -5.49 24.10 -13.30
N LYS A 75 -6.75 23.70 -13.50
CA LYS A 75 -7.89 24.35 -12.85
C LYS A 75 -7.95 23.79 -11.43
N PRO A 76 -7.80 24.61 -10.38
CA PRO A 76 -8.29 24.21 -9.07
C PRO A 76 -9.75 23.85 -9.31
N GLN A 77 -10.09 22.56 -9.21
CA GLN A 77 -11.46 22.12 -9.15
C GLN A 77 -12.10 23.02 -8.11
N ALA A 78 -12.93 23.94 -8.59
CA ALA A 78 -13.67 24.84 -7.74
C ALA A 78 -14.27 23.98 -6.66
N ALA A 79 -13.93 24.34 -5.41
CA ALA A 79 -14.52 23.81 -4.21
C ALA A 79 -15.97 23.46 -4.52
N SER A 80 -16.25 22.15 -4.60
CA SER A 80 -17.62 21.68 -4.75
C SER A 80 -18.41 22.36 -3.66
N GLU A 81 -19.37 23.14 -4.11
CA GLU A 81 -20.27 23.98 -3.34
C GLU A 81 -21.08 23.09 -2.38
N LYS A 82 -20.46 22.76 -1.25
CA LYS A 82 -21.01 22.29 0.01
C LYS A 82 -19.90 22.38 1.05
N ALA A 83 -19.42 23.61 1.30
CA ALA A 83 -18.70 23.93 2.52
C ALA A 83 -19.70 24.00 3.69
N ASP A 84 -20.38 22.89 3.94
CA ASP A 84 -20.95 22.60 5.24
C ASP A 84 -19.77 22.06 6.05
N GLN A 85 -19.20 22.91 6.90
CA GLN A 85 -17.97 22.73 7.70
C GLN A 85 -17.36 21.32 7.64
N ALA A 86 -16.55 21.06 6.61
CA ALA A 86 -15.89 19.77 6.48
C ALA A 86 -14.92 19.60 7.66
N LEU A 87 -15.22 18.63 8.52
CA LEU A 87 -14.37 18.29 9.65
C LEU A 87 -13.06 17.70 9.10
N LEU A 88 -11.93 18.37 9.34
CA LEU A 88 -10.62 17.88 8.94
C LEU A 88 -9.95 17.19 10.13
N TYR A 89 -9.30 16.07 9.87
CA TYR A 89 -8.55 15.33 10.87
C TYR A 89 -7.06 15.56 10.69
N TYR A 90 -6.35 15.70 11.80
CA TYR A 90 -4.91 15.83 11.87
C TYR A 90 -4.36 14.83 12.87
N VAL A 91 -3.10 14.46 12.73
CA VAL A 91 -2.42 13.60 13.71
C VAL A 91 -1.19 14.30 14.24
N GLN A 92 -1.20 14.65 15.52
CA GLN A 92 -0.04 15.18 16.21
C GLN A 92 0.89 14.04 16.59
N ILE A 93 2.15 14.15 16.17
CA ILE A 93 3.18 13.14 16.43
C ILE A 93 4.28 13.60 17.40
N GLY A 94 4.34 14.90 17.69
CA GLY A 94 5.27 15.48 18.65
C GLY A 94 4.91 16.92 19.02
N ALA A 95 5.43 17.38 20.15
CA ALA A 95 5.30 18.76 20.62
C ALA A 95 6.60 19.20 21.30
N PHE A 96 7.13 20.35 20.88
CA PHE A 96 8.46 20.82 21.26
C PHE A 96 8.41 22.29 21.68
N SER A 97 9.33 22.70 22.57
CA SER A 97 9.45 24.08 23.03
C SER A 97 10.22 25.00 22.07
N THR A 98 10.96 24.44 21.11
CA THR A 98 11.72 25.19 20.11
C THR A 98 11.38 24.72 18.69
N LEU A 99 11.36 25.67 17.75
CA LEU A 99 11.07 25.37 16.34
C LEU A 99 12.11 24.43 15.73
N GLU A 100 13.39 24.60 16.07
CA GLU A 100 14.48 23.78 15.55
C GLU A 100 14.31 22.30 15.91
N ASN A 101 13.93 22.00 17.16
CA ASN A 101 13.67 20.62 17.58
C ASN A 101 12.46 20.02 16.85
N ALA A 102 11.39 20.81 16.66
CA ALA A 102 10.23 20.35 15.91
C ALA A 102 10.56 20.07 14.43
N GLN A 103 11.38 20.91 13.81
CA GLN A 103 11.83 20.70 12.43
C GLN A 103 12.78 19.51 12.31
N GLY A 104 13.67 19.30 13.28
CA GLY A 104 14.52 18.11 13.35
C GLY A 104 13.68 16.83 13.47
N PHE A 105 12.65 16.84 14.31
CA PHE A 105 11.73 15.71 14.44
C PHE A 105 10.90 15.47 13.17
N ARG A 106 10.42 16.54 12.51
CA ARG A 106 9.77 16.45 11.19
C ARG A 106 10.70 15.81 10.16
N ALA A 107 11.96 16.23 10.11
CA ALA A 107 12.95 15.64 9.21
C ALA A 107 13.15 14.14 9.50
N GLN A 108 13.21 13.75 10.77
CA GLN A 108 13.28 12.34 11.16
C GLN A 108 12.07 11.55 10.64
N ALA A 109 10.84 12.05 10.83
CA ALA A 109 9.64 11.37 10.33
C ALA A 109 9.63 11.22 8.80
N ILE A 110 10.17 12.21 8.08
CA ILE A 110 10.37 12.12 6.62
C ILE A 110 11.39 11.03 6.26
N LEU A 111 12.50 10.92 7.01
CA LEU A 111 13.51 9.87 6.81
C LEU A 111 12.97 8.47 7.11
N GLU A 112 12.04 8.33 8.05
CA GLU A 112 11.31 7.08 8.33
C GLU A 112 10.28 6.70 7.23
N GLY A 113 10.21 7.50 6.17
CA GLY A 113 9.44 7.23 4.96
C GLY A 113 8.09 7.93 4.89
N TYR A 114 7.82 8.94 5.71
CA TYR A 114 6.60 9.74 5.56
C TYR A 114 6.73 10.79 4.45
N LEU A 115 5.59 11.13 3.83
CA LEU A 115 5.55 12.12 2.75
C LEU A 115 5.77 13.53 3.31
N SER A 116 6.75 14.25 2.75
CA SER A 116 7.09 15.61 3.19
C SER A 116 5.96 16.64 3.04
N GLY A 117 5.04 16.41 2.10
CA GLY A 117 3.89 17.27 1.85
C GLY A 117 2.79 17.16 2.92
N ASP A 118 2.70 15.99 3.57
CA ASP A 118 1.62 15.67 4.50
C ASP A 118 2.03 15.82 5.97
N ILE A 119 3.23 16.35 6.22
CA ILE A 119 3.77 16.60 7.55
C ILE A 119 4.28 18.03 7.67
N PHE A 120 3.87 18.74 8.71
CA PHE A 120 4.21 20.13 8.94
C PHE A 120 4.36 20.44 10.44
N VAL A 121 4.94 21.61 10.73
CA VAL A 121 5.05 22.12 12.10
C VAL A 121 4.03 23.22 12.31
N ASP A 122 3.07 22.99 13.20
CA ASP A 122 2.13 24.01 13.68
C ASP A 122 2.71 24.70 14.91
N SER A 123 2.88 26.02 14.85
CA SER A 123 3.51 26.80 15.92
C SER A 123 2.48 27.73 16.55
N GLY A 124 2.19 27.51 17.84
CA GLY A 124 1.20 28.30 18.58
C GLY A 124 1.43 28.22 20.09
N ASP A 125 1.12 29.30 20.81
CA ASP A 125 1.22 29.37 22.29
C ASP A 125 2.60 29.02 22.86
N GLY A 126 3.68 29.31 22.12
CA GLY A 126 5.05 28.96 22.53
C GLY A 126 5.38 27.47 22.44
N VAL A 127 4.53 26.68 21.77
CA VAL A 127 4.72 25.26 21.51
C VAL A 127 4.74 25.03 19.99
N HIS A 128 5.63 24.16 19.54
CA HIS A 128 5.78 23.74 18.16
C HIS A 128 5.35 22.27 18.03
N ARG A 129 4.20 22.03 17.43
CA ARG A 129 3.59 20.71 17.26
C ARG A 129 3.90 20.17 15.87
N VAL A 130 4.34 18.92 15.78
CA VAL A 130 4.53 18.25 14.49
C VAL A 130 3.27 17.48 14.17
N MET A 131 2.66 17.82 13.04
CA MET A 131 1.32 17.39 12.64
C MET A 131 1.39 16.69 11.28
N MET A 132 0.57 15.66 11.11
CA MET A 132 0.32 14.98 9.84
C MET A 132 -1.10 15.25 9.36
N GLY A 133 -1.30 15.32 8.04
CA GLY A 133 -2.57 15.64 7.38
C GLY A 133 -2.50 16.96 6.61
N PRO A 134 -3.65 17.53 6.18
CA PRO A 134 -5.01 17.21 6.60
C PRO A 134 -5.58 15.90 6.01
N PHE A 135 -6.36 15.18 6.80
CA PHE A 135 -7.13 14.00 6.37
C PHE A 135 -8.62 14.33 6.30
N ALA A 136 -9.31 13.87 5.26
CA ALA A 136 -10.75 14.10 5.09
C ALA A 136 -11.58 13.08 5.88
N GLU A 137 -11.08 11.86 6.02
CA GLU A 137 -11.76 10.79 6.75
C GLU A 137 -11.01 10.42 8.04
N GLN A 138 -11.77 10.11 9.08
CA GLN A 138 -11.21 9.65 10.36
C GLN A 138 -10.37 8.36 10.20
N ALA A 139 -10.77 7.48 9.27
CA ALA A 139 -10.07 6.23 9.01
C ALA A 139 -8.66 6.45 8.45
N GLU A 140 -8.48 7.45 7.57
CA GLU A 140 -7.15 7.84 7.05
C GLU A 140 -6.25 8.36 8.17
N ALA A 141 -6.80 9.22 9.05
CA ALA A 141 -6.06 9.69 10.21
C ALA A 141 -5.69 8.54 11.18
N ALA A 142 -6.55 7.52 11.32
CA ALA A 142 -6.25 6.35 12.15
C ALA A 142 -5.08 5.53 11.60
N LEU A 143 -4.98 5.38 10.27
CA LEU A 143 -3.82 4.74 9.63
C LEU A 143 -2.54 5.53 9.88
N ALA A 144 -2.61 6.87 9.87
CA ALA A 144 -1.48 7.72 10.17
C ALA A 144 -1.04 7.61 11.65
N VAL A 145 -1.99 7.47 12.59
CA VAL A 145 -1.69 7.16 14.01
C VAL A 145 -0.98 5.81 14.16
N GLU A 146 -1.44 4.78 13.46
CA GLU A 146 -0.81 3.46 13.47
C GLU A 146 0.61 3.51 12.91
N TRP A 147 0.80 4.21 11.79
CA TRP A 147 2.12 4.43 11.17
C TRP A 147 3.10 5.12 12.12
N ALA A 148 2.64 6.13 12.87
CA ALA A 148 3.44 6.84 13.85
C ALA A 148 3.82 5.91 15.02
N SER A 149 2.83 5.16 15.53
CA SER A 149 3.01 4.23 16.64
C SER A 149 3.99 3.11 16.30
N SER A 150 3.94 2.58 15.07
CA SER A 150 4.86 1.54 14.60
C SER A 150 6.33 2.00 14.53
N ARG A 151 6.57 3.32 14.57
CA ARG A 151 7.89 3.98 14.55
C ARG A 151 8.28 4.57 15.90
N ASN A 152 7.55 4.24 16.97
CA ASN A 152 7.72 4.81 18.31
C ASN A 152 7.49 6.33 18.38
N PHE A 153 6.74 6.90 17.44
CA PHE A 153 6.26 8.26 17.56
C PHE A 153 4.96 8.29 18.36
N SER A 154 4.67 9.44 18.98
CA SER A 154 3.34 9.67 19.55
C SER A 154 2.33 9.74 18.40
N GLY A 155 1.07 9.40 18.65
CA GLY A 155 0.01 9.49 17.66
C GLY A 155 -1.27 9.96 18.31
N LEU A 156 -1.54 11.26 18.26
CA LEU A 156 -2.77 11.86 18.78
C LEU A 156 -3.60 12.43 17.63
N MET A 157 -4.79 11.87 17.42
CA MET A 157 -5.74 12.37 16.43
C MET A 157 -6.45 13.63 16.96
N ILE A 158 -6.55 14.65 16.12
CA ILE A 158 -7.18 15.94 16.42
C ILE A 158 -8.17 16.24 15.28
N ALA A 159 -9.44 16.41 15.63
CA ALA A 159 -10.46 16.88 14.69
C ALA A 159 -10.57 18.41 14.77
N LYS A 160 -10.51 19.08 13.62
CA LYS A 160 -10.63 20.53 13.50
C LYS A 160 -11.74 20.85 12.50
N SER A 161 -12.71 21.65 12.92
CA SER A 161 -13.65 22.27 11.98
C SER A 161 -12.92 23.35 11.18
N SER A 162 -13.02 23.27 9.85
CA SER A 162 -12.59 24.33 8.93
C SER A 162 -13.32 25.64 9.17
#